data_AF-A0A2H5ZFS7-F1
#
_entry.id   AF-A0A2H5ZFS7-F1
#
_cell.length_a   1.000
_cell.length_b   1.000
_cell.length_c   1.000
_cell.angle_alpha   90.00
_cell.angle_beta   90.00
_cell.angle_gamma   90.00
#
_symmetry.space_group_name_H-M   'P 1'
#
loop_
_entity.id
_entity.type
_entity.pdbx_description
1 polymer ?
#
loop_
_entity_poly.entity_id
_entity_poly.type
_entity_poly.pdbx_seq_one_letter_code
_entity_poly.pdbx_strand_id
1 'polypeptide(L)'
;MVELDVRGEMCPYPAMKARQALQKLPPGETLEVLTDHAPALSTVPWEGAKLGYQSTIEVVGKGLWRIRLVKAEAPIDTRKALEEISRRAAELTAS
;
A
#
# COMPACT_ATOMS: atom_id res chain seq x y z
N MET A 1 -13.36 0.98 8.92
CA MET A 1 -11.95 1.09 8.48
C MET A 1 -11.22 -0.15 8.96
N VAL A 2 -10.32 -0.73 8.16
CA VAL A 2 -9.49 -1.88 8.57
C VAL A 2 -8.03 -1.43 8.67
N GLU A 3 -7.40 -1.67 9.81
CA GLU A 3 -5.97 -1.40 10.02
C GLU A 3 -5.19 -2.73 10.03
N LEU A 4 -4.02 -2.73 9.38
CA LEU A 4 -3.12 -3.85 9.27
C LEU A 4 -1.71 -3.40 9.65
N ASP A 5 -1.24 -3.84 10.81
CA ASP A 5 0.14 -3.60 11.25
C ASP A 5 1.05 -4.74 10.79
N VAL A 6 2.04 -4.43 9.96
CA VAL A 6 3.05 -5.35 9.42
C VAL A 6 4.46 -4.90 9.75
N ARG A 7 4.63 -4.04 10.76
CA ARG A 7 5.95 -3.62 11.24
C ARG A 7 6.75 -4.82 11.75
N GLY A 8 8.04 -4.85 11.44
CA GLY A 8 8.93 -5.94 11.81
C GLY A 8 8.75 -7.23 11.00
N GLU A 9 7.81 -7.28 10.04
CA GLU A 9 7.67 -8.42 9.15
C GLU A 9 8.54 -8.27 7.90
N MET A 10 9.34 -9.30 7.62
CA MET A 10 10.17 -9.36 6.43
C MET A 10 9.39 -9.87 5.22
N CYS A 11 9.81 -9.44 4.03
CA CYS A 11 9.27 -9.93 2.76
C CYS A 11 9.24 -11.46 2.72
N PRO A 12 8.14 -12.11 2.25
CA PRO A 12 6.99 -11.54 1.53
C PRO A 12 5.74 -11.26 2.38
N TYR A 13 5.80 -11.40 3.70
CA TYR A 13 4.61 -11.37 4.55
C TYR A 13 3.80 -10.06 4.48
N PRO A 14 4.39 -8.84 4.45
CA PRO A 14 3.64 -7.59 4.36
C PRO A 14 2.74 -7.48 3.12
N ALA A 15 3.29 -7.79 1.94
CA ALA A 15 2.54 -7.74 0.68
C ALA A 15 1.44 -8.81 0.63
N MET A 16 1.74 -10.02 1.14
CA MET A 16 0.76 -11.11 1.20
C MET A 16 -0.42 -10.76 2.12
N LYS A 17 -0.15 -10.24 3.31
CA LYS A 17 -1.19 -9.84 4.28
C LYS A 17 -2.01 -8.67 3.76
N ALA A 18 -1.38 -7.66 3.17
CA ALA A 18 -2.10 -6.54 2.55
C ALA A 18 -3.05 -7.04 1.45
N ARG A 19 -2.56 -7.90 0.53
CA ARG A 19 -3.39 -8.49 -0.52
C ARG A 19 -4.54 -9.33 0.04
N GLN A 20 -4.32 -10.10 1.11
CA GLN A 20 -5.39 -10.88 1.74
C GLN A 20 -6.43 -9.97 2.42
N ALA A 21 -5.99 -8.91 3.09
CA ALA A 21 -6.87 -7.93 3.71
C ALA A 21 -7.73 -7.20 2.67
N LEU A 22 -7.14 -6.79 1.54
CA LEU A 22 -7.86 -6.14 0.43
C LEU A 22 -8.93 -7.04 -0.21
N GLN A 23 -8.68 -8.35 -0.29
CA GLN A 23 -9.64 -9.32 -0.82
C GLN A 23 -10.82 -9.56 0.13
N LYS A 24 -10.61 -9.39 1.44
CA LYS A 24 -11.63 -9.54 2.48
C LYS A 24 -12.26 -8.21 2.88
N LEU A 25 -11.82 -7.11 2.27
CA LEU A 25 -12.24 -5.76 2.64
C LEU A 25 -13.72 -5.59 2.25
N PRO A 26 -14.59 -5.15 3.18
CA PRO A 26 -15.99 -4.90 2.85
C PRO A 26 -16.11 -3.81 1.75
N PRO A 27 -17.18 -3.83 0.94
CA PRO A 27 -17.43 -2.76 -0.03
C PRO A 27 -17.54 -1.41 0.68
N GLY A 28 -16.82 -0.39 0.18
CA GLY A 28 -16.81 0.96 0.75
C GLY A 28 -15.86 1.15 1.95
N GLU A 29 -15.15 0.09 2.37
CA GLU A 29 -14.14 0.18 3.42
C GLU A 29 -12.76 0.60 2.88
N THR A 30 -11.92 1.09 3.79
CA THR A 30 -10.53 1.48 3.52
C THR A 30 -9.58 0.60 4.32
N LEU A 31 -8.48 0.18 3.70
CA LEU A 31 -7.41 -0.54 4.38
C LEU A 31 -6.25 0.41 4.65
N GLU A 32 -5.82 0.51 5.91
CA GLU A 32 -4.56 1.16 6.27
C GLU A 32 -3.51 0.11 6.63
N VAL A 33 -2.34 0.19 6.02
CA VAL A 33 -1.22 -0.71 6.27
C VAL A 33 -0.08 0.08 6.90
N LEU A 34 0.33 -0.29 8.11
CA LEU A 34 1.46 0.32 8.81
C LEU A 34 2.71 -0.53 8.60
N THR A 35 3.76 0.05 8.05
CA THR A 35 5.00 -0.65 7.70
C THR A 35 6.24 0.18 7.99
N ASP A 36 7.30 -0.47 8.44
CA ASP A 36 8.65 0.07 8.64
C ASP A 36 9.62 -0.42 7.56
N HIS A 37 9.11 -1.05 6.50
CA HIS A 37 9.92 -1.68 5.47
C HIS A 37 9.76 -0.95 4.13
N ALA A 38 10.83 -0.30 3.64
CA ALA A 38 10.84 0.48 2.40
C ALA A 38 10.25 -0.26 1.17
N PRO A 39 10.53 -1.56 0.92
CA PRO A 39 9.91 -2.31 -0.18
C PRO A 39 8.38 -2.40 -0.14
N ALA A 40 7.77 -2.28 1.05
CA ALA A 40 6.31 -2.25 1.18
C ALA A 40 5.69 -1.02 0.51
N LEU A 41 6.43 0.08 0.40
CA LEU A 41 5.99 1.33 -0.25
C LEU A 41 5.75 1.16 -1.75
N SER A 42 6.34 0.15 -2.38
CA SER A 42 6.09 -0.17 -3.79
C SER A 42 5.17 -1.38 -3.94
N THR A 43 5.41 -2.43 -3.15
CA THR A 43 4.71 -3.71 -3.30
C THR A 43 3.26 -3.66 -2.86
N VAL A 44 2.93 -3.00 -1.74
CA VAL A 44 1.56 -2.90 -1.24
C VAL A 44 0.68 -2.07 -2.18
N PRO A 45 1.09 -0.87 -2.61
CA PRO A 45 0.40 -0.12 -3.66
C PRO A 45 0.18 -0.91 -4.94
N TRP A 46 1.17 -1.69 -5.37
CA TRP A 46 1.07 -2.51 -6.57
C TRP A 46 0.04 -3.63 -6.44
N GLU A 47 0.00 -4.33 -5.31
CA GLU A 47 -1.06 -5.31 -5.04
C GLU A 47 -2.44 -4.64 -4.99
N GLY A 48 -2.53 -3.44 -4.42
CA GLY A 48 -3.74 -2.61 -4.42
C GLY A 48 -4.23 -2.27 -5.82
N ALA A 49 -3.36 -1.72 -6.66
CA ALA A 49 -3.69 -1.30 -8.02
C ALA A 49 -4.22 -2.47 -8.86
N LYS A 50 -3.62 -3.66 -8.73
CA LYS A 50 -4.10 -4.89 -9.40
C LYS A 50 -5.51 -5.31 -8.97
N LEU A 51 -5.92 -4.96 -7.75
CA LEU A 51 -7.25 -5.23 -7.20
C LEU A 51 -8.22 -4.04 -7.40
N GLY A 52 -7.79 -2.99 -8.10
CA GLY A 52 -8.58 -1.77 -8.33
C GLY A 52 -8.67 -0.87 -7.10
N TYR A 53 -7.64 -0.87 -6.26
CA TYR A 53 -7.51 0.05 -5.12
C TYR A 53 -6.43 1.10 -5.40
N GLN A 54 -6.75 2.37 -5.18
CA GLN A 54 -5.79 3.45 -5.16
C GLN A 54 -5.12 3.50 -3.79
N SER A 55 -3.81 3.69 -3.78
CA SER A 55 -3.01 3.76 -2.57
C SER A 55 -2.44 5.16 -2.35
N THR A 56 -2.44 5.61 -1.11
CA THR A 56 -1.77 6.84 -0.67
C THR A 56 -0.79 6.48 0.45
N ILE A 57 0.38 7.10 0.46
CA ILE A 57 1.44 6.82 1.44
C ILE A 57 1.68 8.07 2.26
N GLU A 58 1.63 7.91 3.58
CA GLU A 58 1.85 8.95 4.58
C GLU A 58 3.06 8.56 5.44
N VAL A 59 3.95 9.52 5.72
CA VAL A 59 5.06 9.34 6.67
C VAL A 59 4.52 9.58 8.07
N VAL A 60 4.54 8.56 8.92
CA VAL A 60 4.04 8.65 10.30
C VAL A 60 5.17 8.76 11.32
N GLY A 61 6.40 8.47 10.92
CA GLY A 61 7.59 8.58 11.77
C GLY A 61 8.87 8.27 11.00
N LYS A 62 10.01 8.32 11.70
CA LYS A 62 11.31 8.04 11.10
C LYS A 62 11.38 6.57 10.65
N GLY A 63 11.41 6.34 9.34
CA GLY A 63 11.37 4.99 8.77
C GLY A 63 10.04 4.26 8.99
N LEU A 64 8.95 5.00 9.25
CA LEU A 64 7.63 4.42 9.44
C LEU A 64 6.60 5.10 8.53
N TRP A 65 5.88 4.27 7.78
CA TRP A 65 4.94 4.71 6.76
C TRP A 65 3.58 4.03 6.94
N ARG A 66 2.53 4.78 6.64
CA ARG A 66 1.16 4.29 6.55
C ARG A 66 0.73 4.32 5.09
N ILE A 67 0.28 3.19 4.58
CA ILE A 67 -0.23 3.02 3.22
C ILE A 67 -1.74 2.83 3.30
N ARG A 68 -2.51 3.81 2.84
CA ARG A 68 -3.97 3.79 2.82
C ARG A 68 -4.45 3.37 1.43
N LEU A 69 -5.24 2.30 1.36
CA LEU A 69 -5.81 1.76 0.12
C LEU A 69 -7.33 1.93 0.12
N VAL A 70 -7.84 2.59 -0.92
CA VAL A 70 -9.27 2.90 -1.12
C VAL A 70 -9.71 2.33 -2.46
N LYS A 71 -10.93 1.79 -2.54
CA LYS A 71 -11.47 1.26 -3.80
C LYS A 71 -11.61 2.40 -4.82
N ALA A 72 -11.02 2.24 -6.00
CA ALA A 72 -11.16 3.23 -7.06
C ALA A 72 -12.56 3.15 -7.67
N GLU A 73 -13.18 4.31 -7.91
CA GLU A 73 -14.45 4.41 -8.62
C GLU A 73 -14.30 4.17 -10.13
N ALA A 74 -13.09 4.38 -10.66
CA ALA A 74 -12.75 4.20 -12.07
C ALA A 74 -11.65 3.13 -12.25
N PRO A 75 -11.54 2.51 -13.45
CA PRO A 75 -10.46 1.57 -13.76
C PRO A 75 -9.09 2.22 -13.55
N ILE A 76 -8.23 1.55 -12.78
CA ILE A 76 -6.86 2.00 -12.57
C ILE A 76 -6.01 1.57 -13.78
N ASP A 77 -5.35 2.54 -14.41
CA ASP A 77 -4.29 2.29 -15.38
C ASP A 77 -3.06 1.76 -14.64
N THR A 78 -2.82 0.46 -14.74
CA THR A 78 -1.73 -0.22 -14.03
C THR A 78 -0.35 0.27 -14.45
N ARG A 79 -0.19 0.79 -15.68
CA ARG A 79 1.08 1.35 -16.14
C ARG A 79 1.38 2.67 -15.42
N LYS A 80 0.40 3.59 -15.44
CA LYS A 80 0.53 4.87 -14.73
C LYS A 80 0.68 4.68 -13.23
N ALA A 81 -0.09 3.74 -12.65
CA ALA A 81 0.02 3.40 -11.24
C ALA A 81 1.44 2.93 -10.89
N LEU A 82 2.04 2.03 -11.68
CA LEU A 82 3.39 1.53 -11.43
C LEU A 82 4.45 2.65 -11.45
N GLU A 83 4.35 3.57 -12.41
CA GLU A 83 5.26 4.72 -12.51
C GLU A 83 5.13 5.66 -11.30
N GLU A 84 3.90 5.96 -10.89
CA GLU A 84 3.62 6.80 -9.71
C GLU A 84 4.10 6.15 -8.41
N ILE A 85 3.82 4.87 -8.23
CA ILE A 85 4.24 4.08 -7.07
C ILE A 85 5.77 4.08 -6.97
N SER A 86 6.46 3.81 -8.08
CA SER A 86 7.92 3.74 -8.10
C SER A 86 8.55 5.10 -7.75
N ARG A 87 8.00 6.20 -8.30
CA ARG A 87 8.45 7.56 -7.98
C ARG A 87 8.25 7.90 -6.51
N ARG A 88 7.05 7.63 -5.98
CA ARG A 88 6.66 7.95 -4.60
C ARG A 88 7.51 7.15 -3.59
N ALA A 89 7.70 5.87 -3.85
CA ALA A 89 8.53 5.02 -3.00
C ALA A 89 9.98 5.53 -2.95
N ALA A 90 10.57 5.87 -4.10
CA ALA A 90 11.93 6.42 -4.16
C ALA A 90 12.05 7.73 -3.35
N GLU A 91 11.12 8.68 -3.54
CA GLU A 91 11.08 9.96 -2.83
C GLU A 91 11.03 9.77 -1.31
N LEU A 92 10.18 8.86 -0.83
CA LEU A 92 9.98 8.59 0.59
C LEU A 92 11.15 7.84 1.24
N THR A 93 11.95 7.12 0.45
CA THR A 93 13.16 6.44 0.95
C THR A 93 14.42 7.29 0.90
N ALA A 94 14.40 8.39 0.15
CA ALA A 94 15.53 9.30 -0.02
C ALA A 94 15.59 10.44 1.03
N SER A 95 14.56 10.54 1.89
CA SER A 95 14.43 11.55 2.95
C SER A 95 14.67 10.95 4.34
#